data_AF-A0A6G0VW85-F1
#
_entry.id   AF-A0A6G0VW85-F1
#
_cell.length_a   1.000
_cell.length_b   1.000
_cell.length_c   1.000
_cell.angle_alpha   90.00
_cell.angle_beta   90.00
_cell.angle_gamma   90.00
#
_symmetry.space_group_name_H-M   'P 1'
#
loop_
_entity.id
_entity.type
_entity.pdbx_description
1 polymer ?
#
loop_
_entity_poly.entity_id
_entity_poly.type
_entity_poly.pdbx_seq_one_letter_code
_entity_poly.pdbx_strand_id
1 'polypeptide(L)'
;MEEAFIEQYLPTGHIALLKTILENKRQRKSETATNFMTEIESLCRQIDNNMNEVDICTFVLKSLKENILQTISMQDNTTLKKLKENLNKFELMQHRISDRGTTTSEYTF
;
A
#
# COMPACT_ATOMS: atom_id res chain seq x y z
N MET A 1 38.03 -16.53 -0.95
CA MET A 1 37.22 -17.07 0.17
C MET A 1 36.24 -16.01 0.68
N GLU A 2 36.67 -14.75 0.83
CA GLU A 2 35.76 -13.63 1.13
C GLU A 2 34.71 -13.35 0.05
N GLU A 3 35.08 -13.37 -1.24
CA GLU A 3 34.13 -13.06 -2.33
C GLU A 3 32.95 -14.04 -2.41
N ALA A 4 33.19 -15.34 -2.26
CA ALA A 4 32.14 -16.36 -2.24
C ALA A 4 31.21 -16.23 -1.01
N PHE A 5 31.73 -15.79 0.13
CA PHE A 5 30.94 -15.50 1.32
C PHE A 5 30.07 -14.26 1.09
N ILE A 6 30.64 -13.20 0.53
CA ILE A 6 29.93 -11.96 0.22
C ILE A 6 28.77 -12.23 -0.76
N GLU A 7 29.01 -12.99 -1.85
CA GLU A 7 27.97 -13.35 -2.83
C GLU A 7 26.85 -14.23 -2.25
N GLN A 8 27.18 -15.13 -1.32
CA GLN A 8 26.20 -16.05 -0.75
C GLN A 8 25.31 -15.38 0.31
N TYR A 9 25.86 -14.47 1.13
CA TYR A 9 25.16 -13.94 2.30
C TYR A 9 24.56 -12.54 2.07
N LEU A 10 25.07 -11.72 1.14
CA LEU A 10 24.48 -10.41 0.81
C LEU A 10 23.01 -10.50 0.37
N PRO A 11 22.61 -11.40 -0.55
CA PRO A 11 21.22 -11.51 -0.98
C PRO A 11 20.29 -11.88 0.18
N THR A 12 20.74 -12.78 1.06
CA THR A 12 19.97 -13.25 2.23
C THR A 12 19.76 -12.12 3.24
N GLY A 13 20.82 -11.37 3.57
CA GLY A 13 20.73 -10.20 4.44
C GLY A 13 19.85 -9.09 3.85
N HIS A 14 19.95 -8.86 2.53
CA HIS A 14 19.11 -7.90 1.83
C HIS A 14 17.63 -8.27 1.87
N ILE A 15 17.26 -9.53 1.60
CA ILE A 15 15.89 -10.00 1.69
C ILE A 15 15.34 -9.86 3.12
N ALA A 16 16.14 -10.19 4.14
CA ALA A 16 15.73 -10.02 5.54
C ALA A 16 15.44 -8.54 5.89
N LEU A 17 16.28 -7.62 5.42
CA LEU A 17 16.06 -6.18 5.56
C LEU A 17 14.77 -5.75 4.85
N LEU A 18 14.54 -6.17 3.61
CA LEU A 18 13.33 -5.84 2.86
C LEU A 18 12.06 -6.35 3.55
N LYS A 19 12.08 -7.58 4.10
CA LYS A 19 10.97 -8.12 4.91
C LYS A 19 10.70 -7.26 6.14
N THR A 20 11.75 -6.83 6.83
CA THR A 20 11.63 -5.94 8.00
C THR A 20 11.02 -4.59 7.61
N ILE A 21 11.43 -4.03 6.47
CA ILE A 21 10.83 -2.80 5.92
C ILE A 21 9.35 -3.02 5.61
N LEU A 22 9.00 -4.14 4.96
CA LEU A 22 7.61 -4.47 4.59
C LEU A 22 6.69 -4.55 5.82
N GLU A 23 7.12 -5.27 6.87
CA GLU A 23 6.33 -5.46 8.09
C GLU A 23 6.06 -4.15 8.85
N ASN A 24 7.02 -3.22 8.81
CA ASN A 24 6.93 -1.92 9.48
C ASN A 24 6.36 -0.81 8.59
N LYS A 25 6.15 -1.07 7.30
CA LYS A 25 5.64 -0.08 6.36
C LYS A 25 4.21 0.31 6.73
N ARG A 26 3.93 1.61 6.75
CA ARG A 26 2.58 2.17 6.97
C ARG A 26 2.36 3.31 6.00
N GLN A 27 1.11 3.48 5.57
CA GLN A 27 0.76 4.56 4.66
C GLN A 27 0.95 5.94 5.32
N ARG A 28 1.76 6.79 4.68
CA ARG A 28 2.06 8.18 5.07
C ARG A 28 0.84 9.08 4.94
N LYS A 29 0.80 10.18 5.71
CA LYS A 29 -0.33 11.12 5.72
C LYS A 29 -0.64 11.73 4.36
N SER A 30 0.38 12.13 3.60
CA SER A 30 0.24 12.85 2.33
C SER A 30 0.18 11.97 1.07
N GLU A 31 0.47 10.67 1.17
CA GLU A 31 0.48 9.81 -0.01
C GLU A 31 -0.90 9.21 -0.31
N THR A 32 -1.19 9.03 -1.60
CA THR A 32 -2.39 8.34 -2.07
C THR A 32 -2.28 6.84 -1.75
N ALA A 33 -3.42 6.19 -1.56
CA ALA A 33 -3.48 4.76 -1.29
C ALA A 33 -3.05 3.93 -2.51
N THR A 34 -3.33 4.42 -3.71
CA THR A 34 -2.91 3.81 -4.98
C THR A 34 -1.38 3.82 -5.17
N ASN A 35 -0.71 4.93 -4.84
CA ASN A 35 0.75 4.99 -4.85
C ASN A 35 1.34 4.09 -3.77
N PHE A 36 0.77 4.11 -2.56
CA PHE A 36 1.18 3.23 -1.47
C PHE A 36 1.08 1.74 -1.84
N MET A 37 -0.03 1.33 -2.46
CA MET A 37 -0.20 -0.03 -2.96
C MET A 37 0.92 -0.42 -3.93
N THR A 38 1.27 0.47 -4.86
CA THR A 38 2.33 0.23 -5.86
C THR A 38 3.70 0.08 -5.18
N GLU A 39 3.99 0.86 -4.14
CA GLU A 39 5.22 0.71 -3.34
C GLU A 39 5.28 -0.65 -2.63
N ILE A 40 4.18 -1.08 -2.00
CA ILE A 40 4.11 -2.39 -1.33
C ILE A 40 4.27 -3.52 -2.34
N GLU A 41 3.59 -3.45 -3.48
CA GLU A 41 3.71 -4.45 -4.55
C GLU A 41 5.17 -4.58 -5.02
N SER A 42 5.82 -3.45 -5.30
CA SER A 42 7.24 -3.43 -5.70
C SER A 42 8.15 -4.06 -4.64
N LEU A 43 7.93 -3.74 -3.36
CA LEU A 43 8.70 -4.30 -2.26
C LEU A 43 8.49 -5.82 -2.13
N CYS A 44 7.25 -6.28 -2.24
CA CYS A 44 6.92 -7.71 -2.23
C CYS A 44 7.60 -8.44 -3.38
N ARG A 45 7.60 -7.88 -4.60
CA ARG A 45 8.27 -8.47 -5.77
C ARG A 45 9.79 -8.52 -5.62
N GLN A 46 10.41 -7.52 -4.96
CA GLN A 46 11.84 -7.55 -4.64
C GLN A 46 12.19 -8.66 -3.62
N ILE A 47 11.30 -8.95 -2.67
CA ILE A 47 11.46 -10.03 -1.69
C ILE A 47 11.26 -11.40 -2.34
N ASP A 48 10.21 -11.53 -3.14
CA ASP A 48 9.86 -12.73 -3.88
C ASP A 48 9.08 -12.35 -5.15
N ASN A 49 9.73 -12.54 -6.31
CA ASN A 49 9.14 -12.25 -7.61
C ASN A 49 7.83 -13.01 -7.84
N ASN A 50 7.68 -14.20 -7.23
CA ASN A 50 6.52 -15.08 -7.40
C ASN A 50 5.52 -15.01 -6.25
N MET A 51 5.62 -14.02 -5.36
CA MET A 51 4.69 -13.84 -4.24
C MET A 51 3.23 -13.82 -4.74
N ASN A 52 2.35 -14.55 -4.05
CA ASN A 52 0.94 -14.62 -4.41
C ASN A 52 0.29 -13.22 -4.28
N GLU A 53 -0.53 -12.84 -5.26
CA GLU A 53 -1.28 -11.58 -5.22
C GLU A 53 -2.12 -11.42 -3.95
N VAL A 54 -2.70 -12.50 -3.42
CA VAL A 54 -3.50 -12.47 -2.19
C VAL A 54 -2.65 -12.02 -0.99
N ASP A 55 -1.39 -12.47 -0.91
CA ASP A 55 -0.47 -12.08 0.14
C ASP A 55 -0.07 -10.61 0.01
N ILE A 56 0.22 -10.16 -1.22
CA ILE A 56 0.52 -8.76 -1.50
C ILE A 56 -0.68 -7.87 -1.11
N CYS A 57 -1.89 -8.25 -1.51
CA CYS A 57 -3.11 -7.53 -1.14
C CYS A 57 -3.29 -7.49 0.38
N THR A 58 -2.97 -8.58 1.08
CA THR A 58 -3.01 -8.63 2.55
C THR A 58 -2.02 -7.66 3.19
N PHE A 59 -0.78 -7.56 2.66
CA PHE A 59 0.21 -6.59 3.14
C PHE A 59 -0.24 -5.14 2.91
N VAL A 60 -0.85 -4.86 1.75
CA VAL A 60 -1.42 -3.54 1.46
C VAL A 60 -2.51 -3.23 2.49
N LEU A 61 -3.52 -4.08 2.62
CA LEU A 61 -4.67 -3.86 3.51
C LEU A 61 -4.25 -3.64 4.98
N LYS A 62 -3.33 -4.46 5.50
CA LYS A 62 -2.82 -4.33 6.88
C LYS A 62 -2.06 -3.03 7.14
N SER A 63 -1.54 -2.41 6.09
CA SER A 63 -0.63 -1.25 6.20
C SER A 63 -1.28 0.06 5.76
N LEU A 64 -2.51 0.01 5.26
CA LEU A 64 -3.33 1.18 4.93
C LEU A 64 -3.75 1.93 6.19
N LYS A 65 -4.13 3.20 6.01
CA LYS A 65 -4.82 3.96 7.06
C LYS A 65 -6.17 3.32 7.37
N GLU A 66 -6.52 3.34 8.65
CA GLU A 66 -7.74 2.73 9.18
C GLU A 66 -9.02 3.19 8.46
N ASN A 67 -9.15 4.49 8.16
CA ASN A 67 -10.33 5.03 7.47
C ASN A 67 -10.51 4.47 6.04
N ILE A 68 -9.39 4.20 5.35
CA ILE A 68 -9.41 3.59 4.01
C ILE A 68 -9.81 2.13 4.14
N LEU A 69 -9.15 1.40 5.05
CA LEU A 69 -9.42 0.00 5.32
C LEU A 69 -10.89 -0.25 5.67
N GLN A 70 -11.46 0.54 6.57
CA GLN A 70 -12.88 0.45 6.94
C GLN A 70 -13.82 0.62 5.74
N THR A 71 -13.46 1.47 4.78
CA THR A 71 -14.29 1.73 3.59
C THR A 71 -14.24 0.59 2.58
N ILE A 72 -13.07 -0.02 2.37
CA ILE A 72 -12.86 -1.00 1.29
C ILE A 72 -12.86 -2.46 1.76
N SER A 73 -12.78 -2.72 3.07
CA SER A 73 -12.64 -4.07 3.65
C SER A 73 -13.76 -5.05 3.28
N MET A 74 -14.98 -4.54 3.08
CA MET A 74 -16.13 -5.36 2.68
C MET A 74 -16.19 -5.64 1.17
N GLN A 75 -15.27 -5.07 0.39
CA GLN A 75 -15.20 -5.25 -1.06
C GLN A 75 -14.27 -6.42 -1.40
N ASP A 76 -14.38 -6.91 -2.63
CA ASP A 76 -13.45 -7.93 -3.13
C ASP A 76 -12.08 -7.31 -3.42
N ASN A 77 -11.08 -7.70 -2.62
CA ASN A 77 -9.70 -7.24 -2.70
C ASN A 77 -8.73 -8.41 -2.94
N THR A 78 -9.19 -9.48 -3.59
CA THR A 78 -8.41 -10.73 -3.79
C THR A 78 -7.34 -10.64 -4.87
N THR A 79 -7.36 -9.60 -5.69
CA THR A 79 -6.39 -9.37 -6.78
C THR A 79 -5.91 -7.93 -6.75
N LEU A 80 -4.70 -7.69 -7.25
CA LEU A 80 -4.13 -6.34 -7.31
C LEU A 80 -5.01 -5.39 -8.12
N LYS A 81 -5.59 -5.88 -9.23
CA LYS A 81 -6.51 -5.10 -10.06
C LYS A 81 -7.73 -4.62 -9.27
N LYS A 82 -8.44 -5.53 -8.59
CA LYS A 82 -9.66 -5.18 -7.83
C LYS A 82 -9.34 -4.25 -6.66
N LEU A 83 -8.25 -4.53 -5.94
CA LEU A 83 -7.79 -3.66 -4.85
C LEU A 83 -7.50 -2.23 -5.37
N LYS A 84 -6.77 -2.10 -6.49
CA LYS A 84 -6.49 -0.80 -7.11
C LYS A 84 -7.76 -0.06 -7.53
N GLU A 85 -8.74 -0.76 -8.11
CA GLU A 85 -10.04 -0.18 -8.47
C GLU A 85 -10.80 0.34 -7.25
N ASN A 86 -10.80 -0.40 -6.13
CA ASN A 86 -11.44 0.00 -4.89
C ASN A 86 -10.75 1.20 -4.24
N LEU A 87 -9.42 1.23 -4.25
CA LEU A 87 -8.63 2.37 -3.76
C LEU A 87 -8.88 3.63 -4.60
N ASN A 88 -8.93 3.51 -5.93
CA ASN A 88 -9.28 4.62 -6.82
C ASN A 88 -10.68 5.18 -6.52
N LYS A 89 -11.68 4.31 -6.30
CA LYS A 89 -13.05 4.74 -5.94
C LYS A 89 -13.05 5.49 -4.62
N PHE A 90 -12.31 5.02 -3.63
CA PHE A 90 -12.15 5.72 -2.35
C PHE A 90 -11.54 7.11 -2.54
N GLU A 91 -10.45 7.23 -3.29
CA GLU A 91 -9.76 8.50 -3.54
C GLU A 91 -10.68 9.50 -4.25
N LEU A 92 -11.40 9.06 -5.30
CA LEU A 92 -12.39 9.89 -6.00
C LEU A 92 -13.51 10.36 -5.07
N MET A 93 -13.96 9.52 -4.14
CA MET A 93 -14.97 9.89 -3.15
C MET A 93 -14.43 10.97 -2.19
N GLN A 94 -13.20 10.82 -1.70
CA GLN A 94 -12.57 11.80 -0.80
C GLN A 94 -12.41 13.15 -1.48
N HIS A 95 -11.94 13.19 -2.74
CA HIS A 95 -11.82 14.43 -3.50
C HIS A 95 -13.16 15.18 -3.61
N ARG A 96 -14.25 14.47 -3.93
CA ARG A 96 -15.60 15.09 -4.01
C ARG A 96 -16.10 15.64 -2.67
N ILE A 97 -15.72 15.02 -1.55
CA ILE A 97 -16.09 15.52 -0.22
C ILE A 97 -15.30 16.79 0.10
N SER A 98 -14.00 16.82 -0.21
CA SER A 98 -13.16 18.00 -0.08
C SER A 98 -13.69 19.18 -0.91
N ASP A 99 -14.14 18.93 -2.14
CA ASP A 99 -14.70 19.95 -3.04
C ASP A 99 -16.05 20.51 -2.55
N ARG A 100 -16.81 19.74 -1.76
CA ARG A 100 -18.08 20.22 -1.16
C ARG A 100 -17.87 21.00 0.14
N GLY A 101 -16.76 20.75 0.83
CA GLY A 101 -16.42 21.45 2.08
C GLY A 101 -16.08 22.93 1.88
N THR A 102 -15.62 23.31 0.69
CA THR A 102 -15.27 24.70 0.34
C THR A 102 -16.48 25.58 0.02
N THR A 103 -17.63 25.00 -0.38
CA THR A 103 -18.82 25.77 -0.80
C THR A 103 -19.76 26.20 0.34
N THR A 104 -19.53 25.77 1.59
CA THR A 104 -20.48 26.01 2.70
C THR A 104 -20.05 27.11 3.68
N SER A 105 -18.90 27.76 3.44
CA SER A 105 -18.35 28.79 4.34
C SER A 105 -18.74 30.23 3.98
N GLU A 106 -19.50 30.45 2.91
CA GLU A 106 -19.82 31.82 2.42
C GLU A 106 -21.16 32.40 2.90
N TYR A 107 -21.89 31.71 3.79
CA TYR A 107 -23.11 32.25 4.37
C TYR A 107 -23.17 32.05 5.89
N THR A 108 -22.48 32.93 6.62
CA THR A 108 -22.89 33.31 7.98
C THR A 108 -23.17 34.81 7.97
N PHE A 109 -24.44 35.14 8.23
CA PHE A 109 -24.99 36.48 8.40
C PHE A 109 -24.41 37.20 9.63
#